data_AF-A0A6J4UQI4-F1
#
_entry.id   AF-A0A6J4UQI4-F1
#
_cell.length_a   1.000
_cell.length_b   1.000
_cell.length_c   1.000
_cell.angle_alpha   90.00
_cell.angle_beta   90.00
_cell.angle_gamma   90.00
#
_symmetry.space_group_name_H-M   'P 1'
#
loop_
_entity.id
_entity.type
_entity.pdbx_description
1 polymer ?
#
loop_
_entity_poly.entity_id
_entity_poly.type
_entity_poly.pdbx_seq_one_letter_code
_entity_poly.pdbx_strand_id
1 'polypeptide(L)' 'VKSPWRNPIEPTWVHGKRRAAAPDRTLTARETAERACAALGCAYENHLTLPQQVA' A
#
# COMPACT_ATOMS: atom_id res chain seq x y z
N VAL A 1 3.16 -0.37 -27.18
CA VAL A 1 1.94 0.48 -27.06
C VAL A 1 1.77 0.82 -25.59
N LYS A 2 1.83 2.10 -25.19
CA LYS A 2 1.47 2.51 -23.82
C LYS A 2 -0.06 2.59 -23.74
N SER A 3 -0.66 2.13 -22.64
CA SER A 3 -2.11 2.23 -22.45
C SER A 3 -2.59 3.68 -22.61
N PRO A 4 -3.70 3.92 -23.32
CA PRO A 4 -4.24 5.27 -23.57
C PRO A 4 -4.72 5.96 -22.28
N TRP A 5 -4.96 5.19 -21.22
CA TRP A 5 -5.38 5.67 -19.91
C TRP A 5 -4.23 5.53 -18.92
N ARG A 6 -3.23 6.40 -19.06
CA ARG A 6 -2.13 6.48 -18.10
C ARG A 6 -2.69 7.02 -16.79
N ASN A 7 -2.71 6.19 -15.76
CA ASN A 7 -3.24 6.60 -14.47
C ASN A 7 -2.32 7.71 -13.92
N PRO A 8 -2.82 8.94 -13.72
CA PRO A 8 -2.01 10.07 -13.23
C PRO A 8 -1.32 9.78 -11.88
N ILE A 9 -1.77 8.74 -11.18
CA ILE A 9 -1.23 8.27 -9.92
C ILE A 9 0.10 7.48 -10.07
N GLU A 10 0.41 6.94 -11.25
CA GLU A 10 1.59 6.07 -11.44
C GLU A 10 2.92 6.78 -11.10
N PRO A 11 3.18 8.04 -11.52
CA PRO A 11 4.40 8.75 -11.16
C PRO A 11 4.52 9.02 -9.65
N THR A 12 3.40 9.28 -8.96
CA THR A 12 3.39 9.54 -7.51
C THR A 12 3.55 8.25 -6.72
N TRP A 13 3.03 7.12 -7.23
CA TRP A 13 3.13 5.81 -6.60
C TRP A 13 4.53 5.24 -6.62
N VAL A 14 5.37 5.56 -7.61
CA VAL A 14 6.78 5.13 -7.60
C VAL A 14 7.51 5.67 -6.36
N HIS A 15 7.26 6.92 -5.98
CA HIS A 15 7.88 7.54 -4.81
C HIS A 15 7.33 6.97 -3.50
N GLY A 16 6.02 6.70 -3.42
CA GLY A 16 5.41 6.02 -2.28
C GLY A 16 5.95 4.60 -2.09
N LYS A 17 5.97 3.82 -3.18
CA LYS A 17 6.46 2.43 -3.17
C LYS A 17 7.92 2.34 -2.76
N ARG A 18 8.79 3.23 -3.27
CA ARG A 18 10.21 3.27 -2.87
C ARG A 18 10.40 3.59 -1.39
N ARG A 19 9.55 4.44 -0.80
CA ARG A 19 9.59 4.76 0.64
C ARG A 19 9.13 3.59 1.51
N ALA A 20 8.15 2.80 1.05
CA ALA A 20 7.57 1.71 1.83
C ALA A 20 8.26 0.33 1.62
N ALA A 21 8.81 0.04 0.45
CA ALA A 21 9.40 -1.27 0.14
C ALA A 21 10.69 -1.53 0.94
N ALA A 22 10.99 -2.81 1.21
CA ALA A 22 12.30 -3.24 1.71
C ALA A 22 13.22 -3.62 0.53
N PRO A 23 14.52 -3.28 0.58
CA PRO A 23 15.44 -3.50 -0.54
C PRO A 23 15.91 -4.96 -0.67
N ASP A 24 15.87 -5.73 0.40
CA ASP A 24 16.65 -6.97 0.57
C ASP A 24 15.81 -8.18 0.97
N ARG A 25 14.52 -8.01 1.27
CA ARG A 25 13.63 -9.12 1.64
C ARG A 25 12.16 -8.86 1.34
N THR A 26 11.39 -9.93 1.28
CA THR A 26 9.92 -9.88 1.27
C THR A 26 9.38 -9.46 2.64
N LEU A 27 8.42 -8.55 2.62
CA LEU A 27 7.70 -8.08 3.81
C LEU A 27 6.40 -8.86 3.99
N THR A 28 6.00 -9.07 5.23
CA THR A 28 4.64 -9.50 5.55
C THR A 28 3.62 -8.39 5.25
N ALA A 29 2.34 -8.74 5.19
CA ALA A 29 1.27 -7.76 4.98
C ALA A 29 1.27 -6.66 6.06
N ARG A 30 1.48 -7.05 7.34
CA ARG A 30 1.55 -6.12 8.46
C ARG A 30 2.73 -5.16 8.34
N GLU A 31 3.94 -5.68 8.10
CA GLU A 31 5.14 -4.85 7.95
C GLU A 31 5.02 -3.87 6.77
N THR A 32 4.38 -4.31 5.68
CA THR A 32 4.13 -3.44 4.52
C THR A 32 3.20 -2.29 4.89
N ALA A 33 2.12 -2.56 5.61
CA ALA A 33 1.17 -1.55 6.03
C ALA A 33 1.79 -0.55 7.04
N GLU A 34 2.51 -1.05 8.03
CA GLU A 34 3.23 -0.21 9.02
C GLU A 34 4.23 0.74 8.34
N ARG A 35 5.01 0.25 7.38
CA ARG A 35 5.97 1.07 6.63
C ARG A 35 5.28 2.10 5.73
N ALA A 36 4.14 1.75 5.12
CA ALA A 36 3.35 2.69 4.35
C ALA A 36 2.79 3.82 5.24
N CYS A 37 2.24 3.48 6.40
CA CYS A 37 1.77 4.44 7.39
C CYS A 37 2.88 5.38 7.86
N ALA A 38 4.05 4.83 8.23
CA ALA A 38 5.21 5.63 8.61
C ALA A 38 5.68 6.57 7.48
N ALA A 39 5.71 6.10 6.23
CA ALA A 39 6.11 6.91 5.08
C ALA A 39 5.11 8.06 4.76
N LEU A 40 3.86 7.93 5.19
CA LEU A 40 2.79 8.91 4.99
C LEU A 40 2.49 9.75 6.24
N GLY A 41 3.10 9.42 7.39
CA GLY A 41 2.88 10.14 8.64
C GLY A 41 1.52 9.87 9.30
N CYS A 42 0.93 8.68 9.08
CA CYS A 42 -0.33 8.28 9.71
C CYS A 42 -0.15 7.10 10.68
N ALA A 43 -1.14 6.93 11.58
CA ALA A 43 -1.20 5.77 12.46
C ALA A 43 -1.64 4.52 11.69
N TYR A 44 -1.20 3.35 12.15
CA TYR A 44 -1.72 2.07 11.68
C TYR A 44 -3.00 1.73 12.44
N GLU A 45 -4.10 1.60 11.72
CA GLU A 45 -5.42 1.31 12.26
C GLU A 45 -5.79 -0.15 12.06
N ASN A 46 -6.70 -0.66 12.90
CA ASN A 46 -7.22 -2.01 12.76
C ASN A 46 -7.96 -2.19 11.44
N HIS A 47 -7.79 -3.37 10.82
CA HIS A 47 -8.48 -3.70 9.58
C HIS A 47 -9.99 -3.80 9.79
N LEU A 48 -10.74 -3.20 8.87
CA LEU A 48 -12.19 -3.37 8.80
C LEU A 48 -12.50 -4.84 8.50
N THR A 49 -13.39 -5.44 9.31
CA THR A 49 -13.91 -6.77 9.07
C THR A 49 -15.25 -6.67 8.35
N LEU A 50 -15.46 -7.52 7.36
CA LEU A 50 -16.80 -7.69 6.79
C LEU A 50 -17.61 -8.55 7.75
N PRO A 51 -18.86 -8.16 8.11
CA PRO A 51 -19.74 -9.06 8.84
C PRO A 51 -20.00 -10.31 8.00
N GLN A 52 -20.04 -11.46 8.66
CA GLN A 52 -20.37 -12.73 8.00
C GLN A 52 -21.72 -12.59 7.30
N GLN A 53 -21.78 -12.89 6.00
CA GLN A 53 -23.07 -12.96 5.32
C GLN A 53 -23.91 -14.07 5.96
N VAL A 54 -25.07 -13.69 6.47
CA VAL A 54 -26.09 -14.64 6.94
C VAL A 54 -26.71 -15.27 5.69
N ALA A 55 -26.64 -16.59 5.58
CA ALA A 55 -27.19 -17.37 4.47
C ALA A 55 -28.73 -17.45 4.50
#